data_AF-K4N326-F1
#
_entry.id   AF-K4N326-F1
#
_cell.length_a   1.000
_cell.length_b   1.000
_cell.length_c   1.000
_cell.angle_alpha   90.00
_cell.angle_beta   90.00
_cell.angle_gamma   90.00
#
_symmetry.space_group_name_H-M   'P 1'
#
loop_
_entity.id
_entity.type
_entity.pdbx_description
1 polymer ?
#
loop_
_entity_poly.entity_id
_entity_poly.type
_entity_poly.pdbx_seq_one_letter_code
_entity_poly.pdbx_strand_id
1 'polypeptide(L)'
;VPADVNLDTYCVNPAPVQAAITPRTKVIMPVHMAGQFADMDALDKLAADAGVALLQDAAHAHGAQWRGRGAGALGSAAGFSFQNGKLMTAGEGGAVVFPDEELRERAFLVHSCGRPRTDRQYLHRTTGSNYRMSEFTAAVLRAQLTRLDEQIALREQRWPLLSSLLAEIPGVVPQTTDPRTDRNPHYM
;
A
#
# COMPACT_ATOMS: atom_id res chain seq x y z
N VAL A 1 10.64 -14.13 2.81
CA VAL A 1 11.45 -14.21 4.05
C VAL A 1 10.93 -13.12 4.96
N PRO A 2 10.47 -13.43 6.18
CA PRO A 2 10.03 -12.40 7.11
C PRO A 2 11.22 -11.57 7.59
N ALA A 3 11.00 -10.27 7.82
CA ALA A 3 11.94 -9.34 8.41
C ALA A 3 11.24 -8.58 9.54
N ASP A 4 11.99 -8.24 10.59
CA ASP A 4 11.42 -7.64 11.78
C ASP A 4 10.99 -6.18 11.55
N VAL A 5 10.16 -5.65 12.45
CA VAL A 5 9.55 -4.31 12.36
C VAL A 5 10.18 -3.34 13.36
N ASN A 6 10.00 -2.05 13.13
CA ASN A 6 10.26 -1.02 14.13
C ASN A 6 9.14 -1.03 15.18
N LEU A 7 9.48 -1.02 16.47
CA LEU A 7 8.50 -1.00 17.56
C LEU A 7 7.62 0.25 17.53
N ASP A 8 8.18 1.38 17.09
CA ASP A 8 7.48 2.67 17.20
C ASP A 8 6.49 2.90 16.04
N THR A 9 6.81 2.38 14.84
CA THR A 9 6.00 2.60 13.61
C THR A 9 5.27 1.36 13.14
N TYR A 10 5.59 0.17 13.67
CA TYR A 10 5.13 -1.15 13.22
C TYR A 10 5.40 -1.47 11.74
N CYS A 11 6.15 -0.61 11.04
CA CYS A 11 6.60 -0.85 9.69
C CYS A 11 7.91 -1.64 9.70
N VAL A 12 8.17 -2.37 8.62
CA VAL A 12 9.38 -3.19 8.48
C VAL A 12 10.65 -2.34 8.68
N ASN A 13 11.60 -2.86 9.47
CA ASN A 13 12.89 -2.22 9.68
C ASN A 13 13.83 -2.53 8.49
N PRO A 14 14.46 -1.54 7.85
CA PRO A 14 15.38 -1.77 6.73
C PRO A 14 16.59 -2.65 7.06
N ALA A 15 17.11 -2.62 8.29
CA ALA A 15 18.30 -3.38 8.69
C ALA A 15 18.10 -4.91 8.60
N PRO A 16 17.07 -5.53 9.23
CA PRO A 16 16.79 -6.95 9.05
C PRO A 16 16.38 -7.31 7.61
N VAL A 17 15.78 -6.39 6.85
CA VAL A 17 15.52 -6.60 5.41
C VAL A 17 16.83 -6.80 4.65
N GLN A 18 17.80 -5.90 4.85
CA GLN A 18 19.11 -5.99 4.20
C GLN A 18 19.81 -7.33 4.52
N ALA A 19 19.79 -7.75 5.80
CA ALA A 19 20.38 -9.01 6.23
C ALA A 19 19.67 -10.26 5.64
N ALA A 20 18.38 -10.14 5.31
CA ALA A 20 17.58 -11.23 4.75
C ALA A 20 17.71 -11.36 3.22
N ILE A 21 18.37 -10.42 2.53
CA ILE A 21 18.57 -10.48 1.08
C ILE A 21 19.55 -11.61 0.74
N THR A 22 19.17 -12.43 -0.25
CA THR A 22 19.98 -13.54 -0.77
C THR A 22 19.90 -13.54 -2.30
N PRO A 23 20.72 -14.35 -3.01
CA PRO A 23 20.57 -14.51 -4.46
C PRO A 23 19.20 -15.01 -4.93
N ARG A 24 18.39 -15.58 -4.03
CA ARG A 24 17.01 -16.01 -4.31
C ARG A 24 15.97 -14.90 -4.13
N THR A 25 16.32 -13.77 -3.52
CA THR A 25 15.40 -12.65 -3.32
C THR A 25 15.05 -12.03 -4.67
N LYS A 26 13.76 -11.76 -4.88
CA LYS A 26 13.23 -11.16 -6.12
C LYS A 26 12.44 -9.89 -5.89
N VAL A 27 11.81 -9.79 -4.72
CA VAL A 27 10.94 -8.67 -4.34
C VAL A 27 11.13 -8.38 -2.86
N ILE A 28 11.16 -7.11 -2.50
CA ILE A 28 10.96 -6.61 -1.14
C ILE A 28 9.53 -6.04 -1.06
N MET A 29 8.77 -6.45 -0.04
CA MET A 29 7.35 -6.15 0.06
C MET A 29 7.02 -5.46 1.40
N PRO A 30 7.22 -4.14 1.52
CA PRO A 30 6.86 -3.43 2.74
C PRO A 30 5.34 -3.30 2.89
N VAL A 31 4.87 -3.41 4.13
CA VAL A 31 3.49 -3.08 4.51
C VAL A 31 3.48 -1.70 5.15
N HIS A 32 2.60 -0.82 4.67
CA HIS A 32 2.36 0.50 5.27
C HIS A 32 1.38 0.37 6.43
N MET A 33 1.91 -0.05 7.58
CA MET A 33 1.10 -0.50 8.70
C MET A 33 0.30 0.65 9.32
N ALA A 34 -1.00 0.44 9.55
CA ALA A 34 -1.89 1.42 10.14
C ALA A 34 -1.95 2.80 9.44
N GLY A 35 -1.60 2.86 8.15
CA GLY A 35 -1.52 4.12 7.41
C GLY A 35 -0.15 4.78 7.46
N GLN A 36 0.75 4.30 8.32
CA GLN A 36 2.13 4.76 8.37
C GLN A 36 2.93 4.16 7.21
N PHE A 37 3.67 5.00 6.50
CA PHE A 37 4.64 4.54 5.50
C PHE A 37 5.81 3.82 6.17
N ALA A 38 6.27 2.76 5.51
CA ALA A 38 7.58 2.19 5.80
C ALA A 38 8.67 3.15 5.30
N ASP A 39 9.93 2.98 5.73
CA ASP A 39 11.03 3.85 5.28
C ASP A 39 11.34 3.61 3.80
N MET A 40 10.62 4.33 2.94
CA MET A 40 10.71 4.13 1.49
C MET A 40 12.06 4.56 0.93
N ASP A 41 12.71 5.57 1.52
CA ASP A 41 14.04 5.99 1.07
C ASP A 41 15.06 4.86 1.26
N ALA A 42 15.03 4.21 2.43
CA ALA A 42 15.94 3.10 2.74
C ALA A 42 15.59 1.85 1.93
N LEU A 43 14.30 1.52 1.80
CA LEU A 43 13.84 0.32 1.10
C LEU A 43 14.05 0.43 -0.42
N ASP A 44 13.80 1.60 -1.02
CA ASP A 44 14.08 1.82 -2.44
C ASP A 44 15.57 1.69 -2.73
N LYS A 45 16.43 2.26 -1.86
CA LYS A 45 17.88 2.10 -1.97
C LYS A 45 18.29 0.63 -1.87
N LEU A 46 17.80 -0.10 -0.87
CA LEU A 46 18.11 -1.53 -0.71
C LEU A 46 17.65 -2.36 -1.92
N ALA A 47 16.47 -2.06 -2.46
CA ALA A 47 15.94 -2.73 -3.64
C ALA A 47 16.83 -2.47 -4.87
N ALA A 48 17.25 -1.21 -5.07
CA ALA A 48 18.15 -0.82 -6.16
C ALA A 48 19.53 -1.47 -6.02
N ASP A 49 20.16 -1.40 -4.83
CA ASP A 49 21.48 -1.96 -4.56
C ASP A 49 21.50 -3.49 -4.76
N ALA A 50 20.41 -4.18 -4.43
CA ALA A 50 20.27 -5.62 -4.60
C ALA A 50 19.73 -6.05 -5.98
N GLY A 51 19.31 -5.11 -6.84
CA GLY A 51 18.70 -5.41 -8.14
C GLY A 51 17.38 -6.19 -8.04
N VAL A 52 16.58 -5.92 -7.00
CA VAL A 52 15.28 -6.57 -6.76
C VAL A 52 14.14 -5.57 -6.87
N ALA A 53 12.94 -6.05 -7.18
CA ALA A 53 11.77 -5.17 -7.27
C ALA A 53 11.24 -4.80 -5.89
N LEU A 54 10.48 -3.70 -5.82
CA LEU A 54 9.70 -3.32 -4.65
C LEU A 54 8.20 -3.41 -4.99
N LEU A 55 7.41 -4.01 -4.08
CA LEU A 55 5.95 -4.06 -4.17
C LEU A 55 5.36 -3.61 -2.83
N GLN A 56 4.70 -2.46 -2.82
CA GLN A 56 4.10 -1.92 -1.59
C GLN A 56 2.78 -2.62 -1.30
N ASP A 57 2.57 -3.08 -0.07
CA ASP A 57 1.25 -3.33 0.48
C ASP A 57 0.74 -2.05 1.14
N ALA A 58 -0.13 -1.35 0.43
CA ALA A 58 -0.75 -0.10 0.82
C ALA A 58 -2.21 -0.30 1.28
N ALA A 59 -2.60 -1.51 1.68
CA ALA A 59 -3.97 -1.81 2.09
C ALA A 59 -4.47 -0.92 3.25
N HIS A 60 -3.59 -0.38 4.10
CA HIS A 60 -3.95 0.56 5.18
C HIS A 60 -3.61 2.03 4.84
N ALA A 61 -2.99 2.30 3.69
CA ALA A 61 -2.35 3.57 3.38
C ALA A 61 -3.05 4.35 2.24
N HIS A 62 -4.37 4.25 2.16
CA HIS A 62 -5.16 5.06 1.23
C HIS A 62 -4.94 6.54 1.51
N GLY A 63 -4.45 7.28 0.50
CA GLY A 63 -4.21 8.73 0.61
C GLY A 63 -3.02 9.13 1.50
N ALA A 64 -2.31 8.18 2.11
CA ALA A 64 -1.07 8.45 2.83
C ALA A 64 -0.01 9.01 1.86
N GLN A 65 0.95 9.80 2.37
CA GLN A 65 2.04 10.35 1.57
C GLN A 65 3.40 10.25 2.27
N TRP A 66 4.42 9.89 1.49
CA TRP A 66 5.83 9.93 1.85
C TRP A 66 6.54 10.95 0.97
N ARG A 67 7.13 11.99 1.56
CA ARG A 67 7.75 13.13 0.84
C ARG A 67 6.85 13.70 -0.26
N GLY A 68 5.56 13.89 0.06
CA GLY A 68 4.51 14.43 -0.80
C GLY A 68 3.99 13.45 -1.86
N ARG A 69 4.45 12.19 -1.85
CA ARG A 69 4.09 11.18 -2.87
C ARG A 69 3.35 10.01 -2.23
N GLY A 70 2.22 9.62 -2.83
CA GLY A 70 1.45 8.47 -2.38
C GLY A 70 2.02 7.12 -2.83
N ALA A 71 1.45 6.03 -2.30
CA ALA A 71 1.85 4.67 -2.68
C ALA A 71 1.58 4.44 -4.18
N GLY A 72 2.53 3.83 -4.88
CA GLY A 72 2.51 3.71 -6.34
C GLY A 72 3.10 4.90 -7.09
N ALA A 73 3.09 6.09 -6.49
CA ALA A 73 3.76 7.24 -7.05
C ALA A 73 5.26 7.26 -6.76
N LEU A 74 5.80 6.29 -6.00
CA LEU A 74 7.22 6.19 -5.60
C LEU A 74 8.08 5.36 -6.57
N GLY A 75 7.57 5.02 -7.75
CA GLY A 75 8.34 4.24 -8.74
C GLY A 75 8.29 2.72 -8.53
N SER A 76 7.45 2.25 -7.62
CA SER A 76 7.15 0.84 -7.39
C SER A 76 5.65 0.56 -7.48
N ALA A 77 5.28 -0.71 -7.71
CA ALA A 77 3.88 -1.10 -7.71
C ALA A 77 3.32 -1.05 -6.28
N ALA A 78 2.02 -0.78 -6.13
CA ALA A 78 1.36 -0.76 -4.84
C ALA A 78 -0.03 -1.40 -4.90
N GLY A 79 -0.33 -2.27 -3.94
CA GLY A 79 -1.63 -2.91 -3.77
C GLY A 79 -2.49 -2.20 -2.72
N PHE A 80 -3.78 -2.04 -3.01
CA PHE A 80 -4.79 -1.48 -2.13
C PHE A 80 -5.92 -2.49 -1.91
N SER A 81 -6.54 -2.40 -0.74
CA SER A 81 -7.70 -3.21 -0.37
C SER A 81 -8.89 -2.31 -0.11
N PHE A 82 -10.07 -2.72 -0.56
CA PHE A 82 -11.32 -2.02 -0.36
C PHE A 82 -12.34 -2.83 0.45
N GLN A 83 -11.81 -3.71 1.30
CA GLN A 83 -12.58 -4.50 2.24
C GLN A 83 -13.33 -3.59 3.23
N ASN A 84 -14.42 -4.08 3.81
CA ASN A 84 -15.33 -3.34 4.69
C ASN A 84 -14.64 -2.40 5.70
N GLY A 85 -13.57 -2.82 6.36
CA GLY A 85 -12.86 -2.04 7.38
C GLY A 85 -11.87 -1.00 6.86
N LYS A 86 -11.62 -0.95 5.55
CA LYS A 86 -10.61 -0.07 4.93
C LYS A 86 -11.08 1.40 4.91
N LEU A 87 -10.12 2.34 4.92
CA LEU A 87 -10.38 3.79 4.85
C LEU A 87 -11.33 4.16 3.70
N MET A 88 -11.12 3.51 2.56
CA MET A 88 -12.00 3.54 1.42
C MET A 88 -12.53 2.13 1.19
N THR A 89 -13.86 1.98 1.13
CA THR A 89 -14.50 0.65 1.16
C THR A 89 -15.69 0.55 0.23
N ALA A 90 -15.90 -0.64 -0.32
CA ALA A 90 -17.11 -1.04 -1.02
C ALA A 90 -17.55 -2.45 -0.62
N GLY A 91 -17.27 -2.82 0.65
CA GLY A 91 -17.49 -4.17 1.18
C GLY A 91 -16.33 -5.11 0.85
N GLU A 92 -16.04 -5.29 -0.44
CA GLU A 92 -14.91 -6.06 -0.94
C GLU A 92 -14.29 -5.38 -2.17
N GLY A 93 -13.00 -5.66 -2.43
CA GLY A 93 -12.31 -5.21 -3.62
C GLY A 93 -10.82 -4.94 -3.39
N GLY A 94 -10.12 -4.65 -4.47
CA GLY A 94 -8.74 -4.21 -4.43
C GLY A 94 -8.31 -3.56 -5.74
N ALA A 95 -7.19 -2.87 -5.70
CA ALA A 95 -6.54 -2.30 -6.87
C ALA A 95 -5.03 -2.49 -6.76
N VAL A 96 -4.36 -2.55 -7.91
CA VAL A 96 -2.91 -2.45 -7.97
C VAL A 96 -2.56 -1.33 -8.92
N VAL A 97 -1.72 -0.42 -8.47
CA VAL A 97 -1.13 0.64 -9.29
C VAL A 97 0.29 0.24 -9.67
N PHE A 98 0.73 0.68 -10.84
CA PHE A 98 2.00 0.28 -11.42
C PHE A 98 2.81 1.51 -11.83
N PRO A 99 4.15 1.45 -11.76
CA PRO A 99 5.02 2.57 -12.10
C PRO A 99 5.16 2.78 -13.61
N ASP A 100 4.87 1.76 -14.41
CA ASP A 100 4.98 1.79 -15.87
C ASP A 100 3.86 0.98 -16.55
N GLU A 101 3.67 1.30 -17.84
CA GLU A 101 2.62 0.73 -18.68
C GLU A 101 2.89 -0.74 -19.04
N GLU A 102 4.15 -1.15 -19.17
CA GLU A 102 4.51 -2.51 -19.57
C GLU A 102 4.13 -3.52 -18.46
N LEU A 103 4.49 -3.21 -17.22
CA LEU A 103 4.13 -4.01 -16.06
C LEU A 103 2.61 -4.01 -15.85
N ARG A 104 1.95 -2.87 -16.05
CA ARG A 104 0.49 -2.76 -15.97
C ARG A 104 -0.21 -3.68 -16.97
N GLU A 105 0.24 -3.72 -18.23
CA GLU A 105 -0.37 -4.56 -19.26
C GLU A 105 -0.12 -6.06 -19.00
N ARG A 106 1.08 -6.42 -18.53
CA ARG A 106 1.37 -7.81 -18.09
C ARG A 106 0.47 -8.23 -16.94
N ALA A 107 0.29 -7.37 -15.94
CA ALA A 107 -0.60 -7.63 -14.81
C ALA A 107 -2.07 -7.70 -15.24
N PHE A 108 -2.50 -6.86 -16.18
CA PHE A 108 -3.87 -6.87 -16.70
C PHE A 108 -4.23 -8.24 -17.31
N LEU A 109 -3.31 -8.86 -18.04
CA LEU A 109 -3.54 -10.19 -18.61
C LEU A 109 -3.84 -11.20 -17.49
N VAL A 110 -3.03 -11.25 -16.43
CA VAL A 110 -3.27 -12.17 -15.29
C VAL A 110 -4.60 -11.87 -14.59
N HIS A 111 -4.92 -10.59 -14.42
CA HIS A 111 -6.16 -10.10 -13.81
C HIS A 111 -7.43 -10.43 -14.63
N SER A 112 -7.30 -10.52 -15.95
CA SER A 112 -8.42 -10.71 -16.88
C SER A 112 -8.36 -12.04 -17.63
N CYS A 113 -8.18 -13.14 -16.90
CA CYS A 113 -8.22 -14.50 -17.44
C CYS A 113 -7.20 -14.76 -18.57
N GLY A 114 -6.07 -14.06 -18.60
CA GLY A 114 -5.07 -14.14 -19.67
C GLY A 114 -5.41 -13.34 -20.93
N ARG A 115 -6.49 -12.56 -20.94
CA ARG A 115 -7.05 -11.92 -22.13
C ARG A 115 -6.63 -10.45 -22.26
N PRO A 116 -6.12 -10.00 -23.42
CA PRO A 116 -5.89 -8.59 -23.70
C PRO A 116 -7.14 -7.73 -23.56
N ARG A 117 -6.98 -6.43 -23.24
CA ARG A 117 -8.09 -5.48 -23.05
C ARG A 117 -9.04 -5.39 -24.24
N THR A 118 -8.51 -5.51 -25.45
CA THR A 118 -9.25 -5.38 -26.72
C THR A 118 -9.69 -6.72 -27.30
N ASP A 119 -9.42 -7.82 -26.61
CA ASP A 119 -9.72 -9.16 -27.11
C ASP A 119 -11.23 -9.42 -27.23
N ARG A 120 -11.67 -9.75 -28.44
CA ARG A 120 -13.03 -10.18 -28.75
C ARG A 120 -13.12 -11.65 -29.18
N GLN A 121 -12.00 -12.37 -29.13
CA GLN A 121 -11.84 -13.69 -29.74
C GLN A 121 -11.51 -14.79 -28.73
N TYR A 122 -11.51 -14.49 -27.43
CA TYR A 122 -11.11 -15.42 -26.36
C TYR A 122 -9.64 -15.85 -26.48
N LEU A 123 -8.76 -14.90 -26.83
CA LEU A 123 -7.32 -15.14 -26.89
C LEU A 123 -6.70 -15.11 -25.48
N HIS A 124 -6.32 -16.28 -24.98
CA HIS A 124 -5.61 -16.43 -23.72
C HIS A 124 -4.09 -16.45 -23.96
N ARG A 125 -3.39 -15.36 -23.61
CA ARG A 125 -1.92 -15.21 -23.82
C ARG A 125 -1.07 -15.75 -22.67
N THR A 126 -1.64 -15.87 -21.49
CA THR A 126 -0.96 -16.34 -20.27
C THR A 126 -1.99 -16.98 -19.35
N THR A 127 -1.53 -17.77 -18.38
CA THR A 127 -2.36 -18.16 -17.25
C THR A 127 -2.78 -16.91 -16.46
N GLY A 128 -4.07 -16.81 -16.15
CA GLY A 128 -4.65 -15.74 -15.37
C GLY A 128 -5.97 -16.20 -14.74
N SER A 129 -6.50 -15.41 -13.83
CA SER A 129 -7.79 -15.66 -13.17
C SER A 129 -8.74 -14.51 -13.43
N ASN A 130 -9.98 -14.62 -12.95
CA ASN A 130 -10.92 -13.51 -12.95
C ASN A 130 -10.77 -12.72 -11.64
N TYR A 131 -9.94 -11.68 -11.67
CA TYR A 131 -9.77 -10.73 -10.55
C TYR A 131 -10.46 -9.38 -10.80
N ARG A 132 -11.36 -9.33 -11.79
CA ARG A 132 -12.04 -8.08 -12.18
C ARG A 132 -12.97 -7.59 -11.07
N MET A 133 -12.82 -6.31 -10.75
CA MET A 133 -13.77 -5.58 -9.92
C MET A 133 -15.08 -5.36 -10.69
N SER A 134 -16.21 -5.42 -9.99
CA SER A 134 -17.53 -5.10 -10.58
C SER A 134 -17.72 -3.58 -10.75
N GLU A 135 -18.53 -3.18 -11.72
CA GLU A 135 -18.90 -1.76 -11.92
C GLU A 135 -19.63 -1.18 -10.71
N PHE A 136 -20.41 -1.98 -9.97
CA PHE A 136 -21.07 -1.54 -8.74
C PHE A 136 -20.05 -1.21 -7.64
N THR A 137 -19.08 -2.10 -7.43
CA THR A 137 -17.97 -1.86 -6.49
C THR A 137 -17.21 -0.59 -6.90
N ALA A 138 -16.89 -0.44 -8.19
CA ALA A 138 -16.19 0.74 -8.70
C ALA A 138 -16.99 2.04 -8.50
N ALA A 139 -18.30 2.03 -8.74
CA ALA A 139 -19.17 3.18 -8.53
C ALA A 139 -19.19 3.65 -7.06
N VAL A 140 -19.27 2.71 -6.12
CA VAL A 140 -19.17 3.01 -4.68
C VAL A 140 -17.81 3.59 -4.33
N LEU A 141 -16.72 2.99 -4.81
CA LEU A 141 -15.36 3.50 -4.55
C LEU A 141 -15.12 4.88 -5.13
N ARG A 142 -15.68 5.19 -6.31
CA ARG A 142 -15.62 6.55 -6.88
C ARG A 142 -16.28 7.58 -5.97
N ALA A 143 -17.41 7.24 -5.35
CA ALA A 143 -18.08 8.12 -4.38
C ALA A 143 -17.34 8.22 -3.04
N GLN A 144 -16.64 7.15 -2.61
CA GLN A 144 -15.78 7.22 -1.43
C GLN A 144 -14.54 8.07 -1.67
N LEU A 145 -13.93 7.98 -2.86
CA LEU A 145 -12.71 8.71 -3.21
C LEU A 145 -12.89 10.23 -3.11
N THR A 146 -14.07 10.76 -3.44
CA THR A 146 -14.35 12.21 -3.31
C THR A 146 -14.40 12.70 -1.87
N ARG A 147 -14.51 11.79 -0.90
CA ARG A 147 -14.60 12.09 0.55
C ARG A 147 -13.34 11.68 1.30
N LEU A 148 -12.45 10.93 0.67
CA LEU A 148 -11.25 10.38 1.30
C LEU A 148 -10.40 11.49 1.91
N ASP A 149 -10.25 12.62 1.21
CA ASP A 149 -9.37 13.67 1.68
C ASP A 149 -9.85 14.35 2.96
N GLU A 150 -11.15 14.69 3.01
CA GLU A 150 -11.81 15.25 4.20
C GLU A 150 -11.75 14.27 5.38
N GLN A 151 -11.98 12.98 5.10
CA GLN A 151 -11.93 11.93 6.10
C GLN A 151 -10.54 11.73 6.72
N ILE A 152 -9.48 11.85 5.91
CA ILE A 152 -8.10 11.79 6.40
C ILE A 152 -7.78 13.04 7.21
N ALA A 153 -8.11 14.23 6.70
CA ALA A 153 -7.85 15.49 7.41
C ALA A 153 -8.51 15.50 8.80
N LEU A 154 -9.72 14.96 8.92
CA LEU A 154 -10.41 14.82 10.20
C LEU A 154 -9.67 13.88 11.17
N ARG A 155 -9.06 12.80 10.67
CA ARG A 155 -8.27 11.87 11.50
C ARG A 155 -6.97 12.52 11.95
N GLU A 156 -6.25 13.17 11.04
CA GLU A 156 -5.03 13.91 11.35
C GLU A 156 -5.29 15.02 12.38
N GLN A 157 -6.41 15.72 12.29
CA GLN A 157 -6.80 16.73 13.28
C GLN A 157 -7.06 16.12 14.67
N ARG A 158 -7.63 14.91 14.74
CA ARG A 158 -8.03 14.25 15.99
C ARG A 158 -6.90 13.46 16.65
N TRP A 159 -5.95 12.97 15.86
CA TRP A 159 -4.86 12.11 16.34
C TRP A 159 -4.04 12.73 17.48
N PRO A 160 -3.62 14.02 17.46
CA PRO A 160 -2.84 14.60 18.55
C PRO A 160 -3.54 14.50 19.90
N LEU A 161 -4.85 14.75 19.94
CA LEU A 161 -5.64 14.62 21.17
C LEU A 161 -5.67 13.17 21.64
N LEU A 162 -6.05 12.24 20.76
CA LEU A 162 -6.12 10.81 21.11
C LEU A 162 -4.77 10.28 21.58
N SER A 163 -3.69 10.58 20.85
CA SER A 163 -2.33 10.19 21.17
C SER A 163 -1.89 10.70 22.55
N SER A 164 -2.17 11.97 22.85
CA SER A 164 -1.85 12.55 24.17
C SER A 164 -2.58 11.85 25.31
N LEU A 165 -3.88 11.58 25.16
CA LEU A 165 -4.69 10.90 26.18
C LEU A 165 -4.28 9.44 26.36
N LEU A 166 -3.91 8.74 25.28
CA LEU A 166 -3.40 7.37 25.36
C LEU A 166 -2.05 7.31 26.07
N ALA A 167 -1.17 8.29 25.84
CA ALA A 167 0.15 8.35 26.46
C ALA A 167 0.10 8.55 27.99
N GLU A 168 -1.01 9.03 28.54
CA GLU A 168 -1.21 9.15 30.00
C GLU A 168 -1.48 7.80 30.68
N ILE A 169 -1.83 6.76 29.92
CA ILE A 169 -2.16 5.44 30.47
C ILE A 169 -0.88 4.63 30.66
N PRO A 170 -0.53 4.20 31.90
CA PRO A 170 0.69 3.44 32.15
C PRO A 170 0.76 2.15 31.31
N GLY A 171 1.85 1.98 30.56
CA GLY A 171 2.08 0.82 29.71
C GLY A 171 1.48 0.91 28.30
N VAL A 172 0.76 1.99 27.97
CA VAL A 172 0.28 2.26 26.61
C VAL A 172 1.24 3.20 25.91
N VAL A 173 1.72 2.80 24.73
CA VAL A 173 2.59 3.62 23.89
C VAL A 173 1.88 3.84 22.55
N PRO A 174 1.45 5.09 22.24
CA PRO A 174 0.88 5.40 20.94
C PRO A 174 1.89 5.16 19.82
N GLN A 175 1.42 4.70 18.66
CA GLN A 175 2.24 4.56 17.46
C GLN A 175 2.81 5.94 17.07
N THR A 176 4.09 5.99 16.71
CA THR A 176 4.72 7.22 16.22
C THR A 176 4.73 7.25 14.69
N THR A 177 4.96 8.44 14.14
CA THR A 177 5.10 8.65 12.71
C THR A 177 6.55 8.98 12.35
N ASP A 178 7.01 8.51 11.20
CA ASP A 178 8.23 9.00 10.58
C ASP A 178 7.99 10.45 10.08
N PRO A 179 8.89 11.41 10.35
CA PRO A 179 8.73 12.80 9.92
C PRO A 179 8.70 12.99 8.39
N ARG A 180 9.10 11.99 7.60
CA ARG A 180 9.00 11.99 6.14
C ARG A 180 7.61 11.56 5.63
N THR A 181 6.73 11.09 6.52
CA THR A 181 5.32 10.85 6.21
C THR A 181 4.55 12.16 6.33
N ASP A 182 4.40 12.90 5.22
CA ASP A 182 3.70 14.19 5.22
C ASP A 182 2.20 14.07 5.48
N ARG A 183 1.63 12.89 5.19
CA ARG A 183 0.21 12.61 5.40
C ARG A 183 0.00 11.20 5.92
N ASN A 184 -0.58 11.08 7.10
CA ASN A 184 -0.90 9.80 7.72
C ASN A 184 -2.42 9.67 7.93
N PRO A 185 -3.08 8.70 7.28
CA PRO A 185 -4.52 8.57 7.38
C PRO A 185 -5.01 7.97 8.69
N HIS A 186 -4.12 7.56 9.60
CA HIS A 186 -4.43 6.94 10.91
C HIS A 186 -5.51 5.87 10.77
N TYR A 187 -5.13 4.75 10.16
CA TYR A 187 -6.07 3.68 9.83
C TYR A 187 -6.64 2.97 11.07
N MET A 188 -5.82 2.81 12.11
CA MET A 188 -6.20 2.18 13.37
C MET A 188 -6.58 3.20 14.43
#